data_AF-A0A537A7Q7-F1
#
_entry.id   AF-A0A537A7Q7-F1
#
_cell.length_a   1.000
_cell.length_b   1.000
_cell.length_c   1.000
_cell.angle_alpha   90.00
_cell.angle_beta   90.00
_cell.angle_gamma   90.00
#
_symmetry.space_group_name_H-M   'P 1'
#
loop_
_entity.id
_entity.type
_entity.pdbx_description
1 polymer ?
#
loop_
_entity_poly.entity_id
_entity_poly.type
_entity_poly.pdbx_seq_one_letter_code
_entity_poly.pdbx_strand_id
1 'polypeptide(L)'
;MQAFPKHEPLTDPELDRLGEFLHACKGGRAMNIEELDGFFAALIAGPETVMPSEYYPHIFGGSIEETCEFENLDEANAILSLMMRHWNTIAGTLYADEPYLPVLLEDGKGVAHAND
;
A
#
# COMPACT_ATOMS: atom_id res chain seq x y z
N MET A 1 -24.32 -7.25 5.03
CA MET A 1 -23.30 -6.21 4.78
C MET A 1 -22.48 -6.07 6.05
N GLN A 2 -21.19 -6.42 6.00
CA GLN A 2 -20.26 -5.97 7.04
C GLN A 2 -20.14 -4.45 6.91
N ALA A 3 -20.31 -3.73 8.00
CA ALA A 3 -20.03 -2.30 8.03
C ALA A 3 -18.52 -2.12 8.10
N PHE A 4 -17.90 -1.66 7.01
CA PHE A 4 -16.52 -1.25 7.02
C PHE A 4 -16.43 0.13 7.66
N PRO A 5 -15.56 0.34 8.67
CA PRO A 5 -15.32 1.68 9.17
C PRO A 5 -14.83 2.55 8.01
N LYS A 6 -15.39 3.75 7.84
CA LYS A 6 -14.79 4.74 6.93
C LYS A 6 -13.47 5.18 7.55
N HIS A 7 -12.36 4.73 6.96
CA HIS A 7 -11.03 5.17 7.34
C HIS A 7 -10.65 6.41 6.53
N GLU A 8 -10.07 7.40 7.21
CA GLU A 8 -9.50 8.56 6.53
C GLU A 8 -8.35 8.09 5.64
N PRO A 9 -8.38 8.42 4.32
CA PRO A 9 -7.28 8.13 3.41
C PRO A 9 -5.94 8.59 3.96
N LEU A 10 -4.85 7.96 3.50
CA LEU A 10 -3.52 8.48 3.81
C LEU A 10 -3.37 9.88 3.20
N THR A 11 -2.71 10.76 3.93
CA THR A 11 -2.31 12.08 3.43
C THR A 11 -1.08 11.96 2.54
N ASP A 12 -0.80 12.96 1.69
CA ASP A 12 0.39 12.95 0.82
C ASP A 12 1.69 12.70 1.60
N PRO A 13 1.95 13.33 2.76
CA PRO A 13 3.16 13.04 3.55
C PRO A 13 3.21 11.62 4.11
N GLU A 14 2.05 11.00 4.35
CA GLU A 14 1.98 9.60 4.79
C GLU A 14 2.24 8.62 3.64
N LEU A 15 1.77 8.94 2.43
CA LEU A 15 2.07 8.21 1.20
C LEU A 15 3.55 8.33 0.85
N ASP A 16 4.12 9.53 0.91
CA ASP A 16 5.55 9.79 0.71
C ASP A 16 6.39 8.97 1.68
N ARG A 17 6.04 9.00 2.98
CA ARG A 17 6.76 8.21 4.00
C ARG A 17 6.70 6.71 3.71
N LEU A 18 5.54 6.19 3.34
CA LEU A 18 5.40 4.77 2.98
C LEU A 18 6.20 4.43 1.71
N GLY A 19 6.20 5.34 0.73
CA GLY A 19 6.92 5.19 -0.54
C GLY A 19 8.43 5.20 -0.34
N GLU A 20 8.95 6.12 0.48
CA GLU A 20 10.35 6.18 0.88
C GLU A 20 10.79 4.89 1.58
N PHE A 21 9.97 4.36 2.49
CA PHE A 21 10.26 3.09 3.15
C PHE A 21 10.32 1.92 2.17
N LEU A 22 9.34 1.80 1.27
CA LEU A 22 9.34 0.75 0.25
C LEU A 22 10.53 0.88 -0.70
N HIS A 23 10.86 2.11 -1.11
CA HIS A 23 12.03 2.39 -1.94
C HIS A 23 13.35 2.00 -1.26
N ALA A 24 13.45 2.17 0.07
CA ALA A 24 14.63 1.80 0.85
C ALA A 24 14.80 0.28 1.03
N CYS A 25 13.78 -0.53 0.69
CA CYS A 25 13.89 -1.98 0.78
C CYS A 25 15.00 -2.52 -0.15
N LYS A 26 15.79 -3.46 0.39
CA LYS A 26 16.93 -4.06 -0.30
C LYS A 26 16.49 -4.81 -1.55
N GLY A 27 17.36 -4.77 -2.55
CA GLY A 27 17.16 -5.50 -3.81
C GLY A 27 16.35 -4.75 -4.86
N GLY A 28 15.77 -3.59 -4.53
CA GLY A 28 15.11 -2.70 -5.51
C GLY A 28 13.95 -3.35 -6.25
N ARG A 29 13.26 -4.29 -5.58
CA ARG A 29 12.11 -5.04 -6.12
C ARG A 29 10.85 -4.89 -5.27
N ALA A 30 10.89 -4.02 -4.26
CA ALA A 30 9.69 -3.64 -3.54
C ALA A 30 8.82 -2.77 -4.44
N MET A 31 7.51 -2.90 -4.29
CA MET A 31 6.52 -2.11 -5.01
C MET A 31 6.65 -0.63 -4.64
N ASN A 32 6.41 0.26 -5.60
CA ASN A 32 6.13 1.66 -5.31
C ASN A 32 4.69 1.84 -4.79
N ILE A 33 4.29 3.08 -4.49
CA ILE A 33 2.96 3.37 -3.94
C ILE A 33 1.82 3.08 -4.93
N GLU A 34 2.00 3.40 -6.22
CA GLU A 34 0.99 3.14 -7.25
C GLU A 34 0.78 1.62 -7.45
N GLU A 35 1.88 0.86 -7.46
CA GLU A 35 1.86 -0.60 -7.53
C GLU A 35 1.19 -1.20 -6.29
N LEU A 36 1.50 -0.70 -5.09
CA LEU A 36 0.90 -1.17 -3.85
C LEU A 36 -0.62 -0.93 -3.83
N ASP A 37 -1.06 0.27 -4.21
CA ASP A 37 -2.46 0.68 -4.27
C ASP A 37 -3.24 -0.22 -5.25
N GLY A 38 -2.74 -0.37 -6.47
CA GLY A 38 -3.34 -1.24 -7.48
C GLY A 38 -3.33 -2.72 -7.07
N PHE A 39 -2.27 -3.19 -6.42
CA PHE A 39 -2.17 -4.56 -5.91
C PHE A 39 -3.18 -4.82 -4.80
N PHE A 40 -3.33 -3.91 -3.84
CA PHE A 40 -4.36 -3.99 -2.81
C PHE A 40 -5.77 -3.97 -3.41
N ALA A 41 -6.05 -3.07 -4.35
CA ALA A 41 -7.34 -3.03 -5.02
C ALA A 41 -7.66 -4.35 -5.74
N ALA A 42 -6.68 -4.95 -6.43
CA ALA A 42 -6.84 -6.24 -7.08
C ALA A 42 -7.10 -7.38 -6.09
N LEU A 43 -6.38 -7.42 -4.97
CA LEU A 43 -6.59 -8.43 -3.92
C LEU A 43 -7.97 -8.29 -3.25
N ILE A 44 -8.40 -7.05 -2.99
CA ILE A 44 -9.68 -6.77 -2.33
C ILE A 44 -10.86 -7.07 -3.27
N ALA A 45 -10.76 -6.70 -4.54
CA ALA A 45 -11.78 -6.97 -5.56
C ALA A 45 -11.82 -8.46 -5.98
N GLY A 46 -10.77 -9.21 -5.66
CA GLY A 46 -10.63 -10.62 -5.99
C GLY A 46 -11.70 -11.50 -5.35
N PRO A 47 -12.05 -12.63 -5.99
CA PRO A 47 -13.07 -13.54 -5.46
C PRO A 47 -12.59 -14.34 -4.23
N GLU A 48 -11.28 -14.36 -3.97
CA GLU A 48 -10.65 -15.16 -2.91
C GLU A 48 -9.84 -14.26 -1.98
N THR A 49 -9.89 -14.56 -0.68
CA THR A 49 -9.06 -13.88 0.31
C THR A 49 -7.65 -14.47 0.29
N VAL A 50 -6.65 -13.62 0.05
CA VAL A 50 -5.22 -13.98 0.09
C VAL A 50 -4.63 -13.54 1.44
N MET A 51 -3.89 -14.42 2.11
CA MET A 51 -3.34 -14.11 3.44
C MET A 51 -2.10 -13.20 3.34
N PRO A 52 -1.83 -12.33 4.34
CA PRO A 52 -0.64 -11.47 4.35
C PRO A 52 0.68 -12.21 4.16
N SER A 53 0.81 -13.42 4.71
CA SER A 53 1.99 -14.26 4.52
C SER A 53 2.25 -14.65 3.07
N GLU A 54 1.22 -14.64 2.23
CA GLU A 54 1.31 -14.97 0.80
C GLU A 54 1.64 -13.72 -0.03
N TYR A 55 1.01 -12.58 0.27
CA TYR A 55 1.15 -11.39 -0.57
C TYR A 55 2.26 -10.40 -0.13
N TYR A 56 2.67 -10.40 1.14
CA TYR A 56 3.76 -9.53 1.62
C TYR A 56 5.07 -9.74 0.86
N PRO A 57 5.51 -10.98 0.55
CA PRO A 57 6.74 -11.15 -0.22
C PRO A 57 6.72 -10.50 -1.61
N HIS A 58 5.54 -10.33 -2.19
CA HIS A 58 5.38 -9.63 -3.46
C HIS A 58 5.49 -8.11 -3.31
N ILE A 59 4.98 -7.56 -2.21
CA ILE A 59 5.09 -6.12 -1.91
C ILE A 59 6.53 -5.72 -1.65
N PHE A 60 7.26 -6.50 -0.86
CA PHE A 60 8.63 -6.14 -0.45
C PHE A 60 9.71 -6.69 -1.39
N GLY A 61 9.33 -7.49 -2.41
CA GLY A 61 10.26 -8.13 -3.32
C GLY A 61 11.04 -9.32 -2.71
N GLY A 62 10.64 -9.82 -1.55
CA GLY A 62 11.30 -10.87 -0.78
C GLY A 62 10.69 -10.97 0.61
N SER A 63 11.25 -11.78 1.51
CA SER A 63 10.76 -11.77 2.89
C SER A 63 11.08 -10.42 3.54
N ILE A 64 10.19 -9.93 4.40
CA ILE A 64 10.35 -8.66 5.12
C ILE A 64 11.69 -8.62 5.87
N GLU A 65 12.08 -9.73 6.48
CA GLU A 65 13.32 -9.83 7.26
C GLU A 65 14.59 -9.70 6.39
N GLU A 66 14.49 -10.09 5.13
CA GLU A 66 15.59 -10.01 4.17
C GLU A 66 15.66 -8.64 3.48
N THR A 67 14.50 -8.06 3.17
CA THR A 67 14.39 -6.87 2.33
C THR A 67 14.25 -5.57 3.13
N CYS A 68 13.58 -5.58 4.27
CA CYS A 68 13.28 -4.37 5.04
C CYS A 68 14.24 -4.22 6.21
N GLU A 69 14.69 -2.99 6.46
CA GLU A 69 15.37 -2.62 7.69
C GLU A 69 14.46 -1.66 8.47
N PHE A 70 14.17 -2.01 9.72
CA PHE A 70 13.46 -1.14 10.65
C PHE A 70 14.43 -0.67 11.72
N GLU A 71 14.41 0.62 12.04
CA GLU A 71 15.18 1.22 13.13
C GLU A 71 14.78 0.62 14.47
N ASN A 72 13.48 0.37 14.65
CA ASN A 72 12.88 -0.15 15.88
C ASN A 72 11.46 -0.67 15.64
N LEU A 73 10.87 -1.25 16.69
CA LEU A 73 9.51 -1.79 16.65
C LEU A 73 8.43 -0.71 16.40
N ASP A 74 8.66 0.53 16.83
CA ASP A 74 7.70 1.62 16.64
C ASP A 74 7.62 2.03 15.16
N GLU A 75 8.75 2.06 14.46
CA GLU A 75 8.78 2.28 13.01
C GLU A 75 8.07 1.14 12.27
N ALA A 76 8.37 -0.11 12.61
CA ALA A 76 7.70 -1.26 12.00
C ALA A 76 6.17 -1.19 12.16
N ASN A 77 5.70 -0.88 13.38
CA ASN A 77 4.28 -0.69 13.64
C ASN A 77 3.69 0.49 12.86
N ALA A 78 4.42 1.59 12.72
CA ALA A 78 3.96 2.76 11.98
C ALA A 78 3.78 2.43 10.49
N ILE A 79 4.75 1.79 9.85
CA ILE A 79 4.68 1.40 8.43
C ILE A 79 3.54 0.41 8.19
N LEU A 80 3.46 -0.65 8.99
CA LEU A 80 2.37 -1.63 8.87
C LEU A 80 0.99 -1.00 9.12
N SER A 81 0.90 -0.01 10.02
CA SER A 81 -0.35 0.73 10.25
C SER A 81 -0.76 1.59 9.06
N LEU A 82 0.20 2.20 8.35
CA LEU A 82 -0.07 2.94 7.11
C LEU A 82 -0.60 2.00 6.02
N MET A 83 0.05 0.84 5.81
CA MET A 83 -0.41 -0.18 4.86
C MET A 83 -1.83 -0.66 5.19
N MET A 84 -2.11 -0.95 6.46
CA MET A 84 -3.46 -1.38 6.88
C MET A 84 -4.52 -0.28 6.71
N ARG A 85 -4.18 0.99 7.01
CA ARG A 85 -5.10 2.12 6.75
C ARG A 85 -5.41 2.23 5.28
N HIS A 86 -4.39 2.18 4.43
CA HIS A 86 -4.56 2.25 2.97
C HIS A 86 -5.43 1.10 2.44
N TRP A 87 -5.14 -0.15 2.86
CA TRP A 87 -5.99 -1.31 2.57
C TRP A 87 -7.46 -1.07 2.94
N ASN A 88 -7.71 -0.59 4.17
CA ASN A 88 -9.07 -0.39 4.66
C ASN A 88 -9.79 0.77 3.96
N THR A 89 -9.06 1.80 3.51
CA THR A 89 -9.62 2.87 2.67
C THR A 89 -10.08 2.31 1.32
N ILE A 90 -9.24 1.53 0.63
CA ILE A 90 -9.59 0.89 -0.64
C ILE A 90 -10.80 -0.04 -0.46
N ALA A 91 -10.75 -0.90 0.56
CA ALA A 91 -11.85 -1.81 0.89
C ALA A 91 -13.16 -1.06 1.17
N GLY A 92 -13.10 0.02 1.96
CA GLY A 92 -14.27 0.85 2.26
C GLY A 92 -14.93 1.39 0.99
N THR A 93 -14.13 1.89 0.04
CA THR A 93 -14.61 2.40 -1.25
C THR A 93 -15.23 1.29 -2.10
N LEU A 94 -14.49 0.20 -2.32
CA LEU A 94 -14.95 -0.91 -3.18
C LEU A 94 -16.22 -1.59 -2.63
N TYR A 95 -16.29 -1.83 -1.32
CA TYR A 95 -17.48 -2.45 -0.71
C TYR A 95 -18.68 -1.52 -0.60
N ALA A 96 -18.46 -0.20 -0.68
CA ALA A 96 -19.54 0.77 -0.78
C ALA A 96 -20.05 0.95 -2.22
N ASP A 97 -19.47 0.24 -3.20
CA ASP A 97 -19.73 0.43 -4.64
C ASP A 97 -19.49 1.89 -5.09
N GLU A 98 -18.57 2.58 -4.40
CA GLU A 98 -18.14 3.93 -4.75
C GLU A 98 -17.03 3.85 -5.82
N PRO A 99 -16.91 4.82 -6.75
CA PRO A 99 -15.83 4.83 -7.72
C PRO A 99 -14.46 4.85 -7.04
N TYR A 100 -13.68 3.80 -7.29
CA TYR A 100 -12.29 3.75 -6.85
C TYR A 100 -11.41 4.57 -7.80
N LEU A 101 -10.65 5.51 -7.22
CA LEU A 101 -9.67 6.33 -7.92
C LEU A 101 -8.28 5.87 -7.46
N PRO A 102 -7.44 5.35 -8.38
CA PRO A 102 -6.08 4.94 -8.04
C PRO A 102 -5.25 6.10 -7.51
N VAL A 103 -4.33 5.80 -6.61
CA VAL A 103 -3.26 6.72 -6.19
C VAL A 103 -2.29 6.84 -7.34
N LEU A 104 -2.09 8.07 -7.82
CA LEU A 104 -1.10 8.41 -8.82
C LEU A 104 -0.15 9.45 -8.23
N LEU A 105 1.16 9.20 -8.33
CA LEU A 105 2.18 10.13 -7.88
C LEU A 105 2.54 11.08 -9.01
N GLU A 106 2.55 12.37 -8.69
CA GLU A 106 3.03 13.39 -9.61
C GLU A 106 4.55 13.49 -9.55
N ASP A 107 5.20 13.61 -10.71
CA ASP A 107 6.62 13.96 -10.76
C ASP A 107 6.86 15.41 -10.26
N GLY A 108 8.13 15.82 -10.20
CA GLY A 108 8.49 17.19 -9.79
C GLY A 108 7.95 18.32 -10.71
N LYS A 109 7.22 18.00 -11.78
CA LYS A 109 6.53 18.93 -12.67
C LYS A 109 5.00 18.86 -12.55
N GLY A 110 4.48 18.06 -11.62
CA GLY A 110 3.04 17.87 -11.44
C GLY A 110 2.42 16.89 -12.45
N VAL A 111 3.22 16.03 -13.08
CA VAL A 111 2.73 15.08 -14.08
C VAL A 111 2.63 13.69 -13.45
N ALA A 112 1.41 13.15 -13.38
CA ALA A 112 1.18 11.74 -13.10
C ALA A 112 1.43 10.92 -14.37
N HIS A 113 2.46 10.08 -14.36
CA HIS A 113 2.82 9.24 -15.51
C HIS A 113 1.93 8.00 -15.61
N ALA A 114 1.55 7.43 -14.45
CA ALA A 114 0.75 6.22 -14.29
C ALA A 114 1.36 4.98 -14.98
N ASN A 115 1.64 3.92 -14.21
CA ASN A 115 2.32 2.69 -14.65
C ASN A 115 3.75 2.92 -15.16
N ASP A 116 4.64 3.32 -14.24
CA ASP A 116 6.10 3.42 -14.45
C ASP A 116 6.79 2.06 -14.71
#